data_AF-A0AA46TAP3-F1
#
_entry.id   AF-A0AA46TAP3-F1
#
_cell.length_a   1.000
_cell.length_b   1.000
_cell.length_c   1.000
_cell.angle_alpha   90.00
_cell.angle_beta   90.00
_cell.angle_gamma   90.00
#
_symmetry.space_group_name_H-M   'P 1'
#
loop_
_entity.id
_entity.type
_entity.pdbx_description
1 polymer ?
#
loop_
_entity_poly.entity_id
_entity_poly.type
_entity_poly.pdbx_seq_one_letter_code
_entity_poly.pdbx_strand_id
1 'polypeptide(L)'
;MKLIGQFLVVAVLAYSGMAQAQLDGVIEVPVSPGKAELKESSRISGGRFLTLGTAPQQSLNIKCHKGIGRISLMVFLRGNILAQQLSGPVDSMESCEHQLSKIAAEVQAGAEVLRIEVRSDHTLGFSTH
;
A
#
# COMPACT_ATOMS: atom_id res chain seq x y z
N MET A 1 13.47 41.36 -16.88
CA MET A 1 12.96 41.13 -15.51
C MET A 1 11.59 40.49 -15.62
N LYS A 2 11.37 39.41 -14.85
CA LYS A 2 10.24 38.48 -14.91
C LYS A 2 9.01 39.05 -14.21
N LEU A 3 7.84 39.03 -14.84
CA LEU A 3 6.52 39.09 -14.19
C LEU A 3 5.53 38.23 -15.01
N ILE A 4 5.57 36.92 -14.77
CA ILE A 4 4.45 36.02 -15.13
C ILE A 4 3.63 35.90 -13.85
N GLY A 5 2.59 36.72 -13.74
CA GLY A 5 1.71 36.78 -12.59
C GLY A 5 0.33 36.24 -12.95
N GLN A 6 0.01 35.09 -12.35
CA GLN A 6 -1.35 34.66 -12.00
C GLN A 6 -2.32 34.38 -13.15
N PHE A 7 -2.23 33.16 -13.71
CA PHE A 7 -3.43 32.44 -14.10
C PHE A 7 -3.91 31.62 -12.90
N LEU A 8 -4.93 32.14 -12.24
CA LEU A 8 -5.66 31.48 -11.16
C LEU A 8 -6.56 30.43 -11.82
N VAL A 9 -6.13 29.17 -11.85
CA VAL A 9 -6.98 28.07 -12.30
C VAL A 9 -8.02 27.81 -11.22
N VAL A 10 -9.19 28.41 -11.40
CA VAL A 10 -10.40 28.12 -10.63
C VAL A 10 -10.88 26.73 -11.05
N ALA A 11 -10.56 25.71 -10.27
CA ALA A 11 -11.20 24.41 -10.40
C ALA A 11 -12.62 24.51 -9.80
N VAL A 12 -13.62 24.60 -10.67
CA VAL A 12 -15.03 24.57 -10.31
C VAL A 12 -15.38 23.18 -9.77
N LEU A 13 -15.79 23.13 -8.49
CA LEU A 13 -16.39 21.98 -7.84
C LEU A 13 -17.75 21.67 -8.48
N ALA A 14 -17.77 20.77 -9.45
CA ALA A 14 -19.00 20.12 -9.90
C ALA A 14 -19.21 18.86 -9.06
N TYR A 15 -19.99 19.01 -7.99
CA TYR A 15 -20.48 17.91 -7.16
C TYR A 15 -21.48 17.08 -7.98
N SER A 16 -21.12 15.85 -8.32
CA SER A 16 -22.07 14.83 -8.74
C SER A 16 -21.87 13.62 -7.85
N GLY A 17 -22.89 13.31 -7.06
CA GLY A 17 -22.90 12.25 -6.06
C GLY A 17 -22.48 10.90 -6.63
N MET A 18 -21.26 10.51 -6.31
CA MET A 18 -20.84 9.13 -6.14
C MET A 18 -19.95 9.15 -4.91
N ALA A 19 -20.11 8.16 -4.03
CA ALA A 19 -19.21 7.93 -2.92
C ALA A 19 -17.83 7.59 -3.48
N GLN A 20 -17.08 8.59 -3.94
CA GLN A 20 -15.66 8.47 -4.17
C GLN A 20 -15.09 8.14 -2.80
N ALA A 21 -14.53 6.93 -2.65
CA ALA A 21 -13.54 6.69 -1.63
C ALA A 21 -12.45 7.75 -1.86
N GLN A 22 -12.55 8.84 -1.09
CA GLN A 22 -11.72 10.01 -1.27
C GLN A 22 -10.29 9.56 -0.96
N LEU A 23 -9.38 9.77 -1.89
CA LEU A 23 -7.99 9.33 -1.77
C LEU A 23 -7.22 10.45 -1.07
N ASP A 24 -6.64 10.15 0.09
CA ASP A 24 -5.78 11.08 0.84
C ASP A 24 -4.35 11.07 0.30
N GLY A 25 -3.91 9.95 -0.29
CA GLY A 25 -2.56 9.83 -0.82
C GLY A 25 -2.35 8.56 -1.64
N VAL A 26 -1.30 8.59 -2.46
CA VAL A 26 -0.87 7.46 -3.29
C VAL A 26 0.64 7.33 -3.17
N ILE A 27 1.12 6.10 -2.99
CA ILE A 27 2.54 5.77 -2.93
C ILE A 27 2.79 4.67 -3.96
N GLU A 28 3.66 4.94 -4.93
CA GLU A 28 4.09 3.96 -5.91
C GLU A 28 5.46 3.43 -5.51
N VAL A 29 5.53 2.11 -5.31
CA VAL A 29 6.75 1.42 -4.88
C VAL A 29 7.22 0.52 -6.02
N PRO A 30 8.43 0.74 -6.57
CA PRO A 30 8.99 -0.17 -7.55
C PRO A 30 9.34 -1.50 -6.87
N VAL A 31 8.88 -2.59 -7.47
CA VAL A 31 9.08 -3.97 -7.00
C VAL A 31 9.85 -4.75 -8.05
N SER A 32 10.71 -5.67 -7.62
CA SER A 32 11.43 -6.55 -8.52
C SER A 32 10.53 -7.71 -8.95
N PRO A 33 10.26 -7.88 -10.25
CA PRO A 33 9.50 -9.02 -10.75
C PRO A 33 10.08 -10.36 -10.27
N GLY A 34 9.20 -11.29 -9.89
CA GLY A 34 9.61 -12.63 -9.44
C GLY A 34 10.33 -12.68 -8.09
N LYS A 35 10.42 -11.56 -7.35
CA LYS A 35 11.04 -11.48 -6.02
C LYS A 35 10.02 -11.14 -4.93
N ALA A 36 8.90 -11.87 -4.95
CA ALA A 36 7.90 -11.83 -3.89
C ALA A 36 8.07 -13.04 -2.96
N GLU A 37 8.29 -12.80 -1.66
CA GLU A 37 8.39 -13.85 -0.64
C GLU A 37 7.23 -13.73 0.34
N LEU A 38 6.34 -14.73 0.32
CA LEU A 38 5.22 -14.81 1.24
C LEU A 38 5.59 -15.78 2.39
N LYS A 39 5.73 -15.25 3.59
CA LYS A 39 6.10 -15.98 4.80
C LYS A 39 4.91 -16.08 5.74
N GLU A 40 4.70 -17.26 6.31
CA GLU A 40 3.77 -17.42 7.42
C GLU A 40 4.39 -16.80 8.68
N SER A 41 3.64 -15.95 9.39
CA SER A 41 4.08 -15.55 10.73
C SER A 41 3.69 -16.63 11.74
N SER A 42 4.51 -16.78 12.79
CA SER A 42 4.32 -17.75 13.87
C SER A 42 2.88 -17.80 14.38
N ARG A 43 2.39 -19.03 14.69
CA ARG A 43 1.07 -19.32 15.27
C ARG A 43 0.72 -18.46 16.49
N ILE A 44 1.73 -17.91 17.17
CA ILE A 44 1.60 -17.10 18.39
C ILE A 44 1.22 -15.64 18.08
N SER A 45 1.71 -15.07 16.96
CA SER A 45 1.51 -13.65 16.63
C SER A 45 0.40 -13.38 15.60
N GLY A 46 -0.03 -14.42 14.88
CA GLY A 46 -1.15 -14.39 13.93
C GLY A 46 -0.88 -13.58 12.66
N GLY A 47 -1.03 -14.22 11.50
CA GLY A 47 -1.09 -13.59 10.18
C GLY A 47 0.02 -14.00 9.22
N ARG A 48 -0.08 -13.54 7.96
CA ARG A 48 0.95 -13.70 6.92
C ARG A 48 1.72 -12.41 6.70
N PHE A 49 2.91 -12.56 6.12
CA PHE A 49 3.83 -11.47 5.84
C PHE A 49 4.38 -11.60 4.42
N LEU A 50 4.29 -10.52 3.65
CA LEU A 50 4.83 -10.43 2.31
C LEU A 50 6.07 -9.53 2.32
N THR A 51 7.20 -10.06 1.88
CA THR A 51 8.40 -9.27 1.57
C THR A 51 8.50 -9.14 0.06
N LEU A 52 8.62 -7.91 -0.42
CA LEU A 52 8.90 -7.61 -1.81
C LEU A 52 10.30 -7.01 -1.89
N GLY A 53 11.14 -7.61 -2.74
CA GLY A 53 12.40 -7.00 -3.12
C GLY A 53 12.12 -5.73 -3.90
N THR A 54 12.61 -4.59 -3.44
CA THR A 54 12.53 -3.32 -4.18
C THR A 54 13.91 -3.00 -4.76
N ALA A 55 14.20 -1.75 -5.13
CA ALA A 55 15.52 -1.32 -5.61
C ALA A 55 16.67 -1.76 -4.66
N PRO A 56 17.95 -1.75 -5.11
CA PRO A 56 19.08 -2.21 -4.30
C PRO A 56 19.08 -1.56 -2.89
N GLN A 57 19.17 -2.39 -1.85
CA GLN A 57 19.12 -2.02 -0.43
C GLN A 57 17.78 -1.47 0.12
N GLN A 58 16.71 -1.57 -0.65
CA GLN A 58 15.36 -1.25 -0.19
C GLN A 58 14.53 -2.53 -0.06
N SER A 59 13.59 -2.56 0.89
CA SER A 59 12.58 -3.62 0.97
C SER A 59 11.22 -3.07 1.34
N LEU A 60 10.18 -3.63 0.74
CA LEU A 60 8.81 -3.39 1.15
C LEU A 60 8.28 -4.63 1.86
N ASN A 61 7.65 -4.41 3.01
CA ASN A 61 7.16 -5.47 3.87
C ASN A 61 5.70 -5.19 4.23
N ILE A 62 4.80 -6.10 3.91
CA ILE A 62 3.36 -5.96 4.18
C ILE A 62 2.93 -7.08 5.12
N LYS A 63 2.33 -6.71 6.26
CA LYS A 63 1.97 -7.63 7.33
C LYS A 63 0.48 -7.54 7.65
N CYS A 64 -0.18 -8.69 7.74
CA CYS A 64 -1.46 -8.80 8.43
C CYS A 64 -1.20 -9.02 9.93
N HIS A 65 -1.77 -8.17 10.79
CA HIS A 65 -1.57 -8.25 12.22
C HIS A 65 -2.91 -8.29 12.96
N LYS A 66 -3.04 -9.26 13.87
CA LYS A 66 -4.16 -9.37 14.81
C LYS A 66 -3.76 -8.79 16.16
N GLY A 67 -4.29 -7.61 16.48
CA GLY A 67 -4.20 -7.01 17.80
C GLY A 67 -5.41 -7.38 18.66
N ILE A 68 -5.48 -6.79 19.87
CA ILE A 68 -6.65 -6.94 20.75
C ILE A 68 -7.87 -6.28 20.08
N GLY A 69 -8.82 -7.11 19.64
CA GLY A 69 -10.11 -6.66 19.07
C GLY A 69 -10.05 -6.05 17.66
N ARG A 70 -8.88 -6.01 17.01
CA ARG A 70 -8.72 -5.40 15.68
C ARG A 70 -7.73 -6.15 14.81
N ILE A 71 -7.98 -6.14 13.51
CA ILE A 71 -7.06 -6.65 12.50
C ILE A 71 -6.62 -5.44 11.67
N SER A 72 -5.31 -5.34 11.46
CA SER A 72 -4.71 -4.23 10.71
C SER A 72 -3.74 -4.77 9.68
N LEU A 73 -3.75 -4.16 8.51
CA LEU A 73 -2.69 -4.31 7.53
C LEU A 73 -1.64 -3.24 7.80
N MET A 74 -0.38 -3.65 7.89
CA MET A 74 0.76 -2.74 8.08
C MET A 74 1.71 -2.84 6.89
N VAL A 75 2.08 -1.68 6.33
CA VAL A 75 3.07 -1.56 5.27
C VAL A 75 4.32 -0.92 5.86
N PHE A 76 5.47 -1.55 5.71
CA PHE A 76 6.77 -1.04 6.12
C PHE A 76 7.65 -0.90 4.89
N LEU A 77 7.91 0.34 4.49
CA LEU A 77 8.89 0.66 3.46
C LEU A 77 10.22 0.95 4.16
N ARG A 78 11.20 0.06 3.99
CA ARG A 78 12.55 0.22 4.54
C ARG A 78 13.49 0.64 3.42
N GLY A 79 13.96 1.88 3.46
CA GLY A 79 15.07 2.35 2.64
C GLY A 79 16.33 2.62 3.47
N ASN A 80 17.39 3.07 2.80
CA ASN A 80 18.70 3.32 3.42
C ASN A 80 18.70 4.39 4.52
N ILE A 81 17.77 5.34 4.49
CA ILE A 81 17.78 6.53 5.37
C ILE A 81 16.43 6.72 6.09
N LEU A 82 15.33 6.20 5.54
CA LEU A 82 13.98 6.40 6.08
C LEU A 82 13.23 5.07 6.13
N ALA A 83 12.56 4.84 7.26
CA ALA A 83 11.56 3.80 7.41
C ALA A 83 10.19 4.47 7.51
N GLN A 84 9.30 4.18 6.56
CA GLN A 84 7.92 4.63 6.60
C GLN A 84 7.02 3.46 6.99
N GLN A 85 6.06 3.73 7.86
CA GLN A 85 5.05 2.77 8.27
C GLN A 85 3.66 3.34 7.97
N LEU A 86 2.85 2.56 7.27
CA LEU A 86 1.42 2.82 7.09
C LEU A 86 0.64 1.70 7.77
N SER A 87 -0.54 2.00 8.29
CA SER A 87 -1.44 1.01 8.83
C SER A 87 -2.88 1.37 8.52
N GLY A 88 -3.66 0.39 8.09
CA GLY A 88 -5.10 0.53 7.91
C GLY A 88 -5.86 -0.62 8.55
N PRO A 89 -7.12 -0.41 9.00
CA PRO A 89 -7.98 -1.48 9.45
C PRO A 89 -8.34 -2.40 8.27
N VAL A 90 -8.59 -3.66 8.56
CA VAL A 90 -9.09 -4.66 7.61
C VAL A 90 -10.22 -5.47 8.23
N ASP A 91 -11.19 -5.87 7.42
CA ASP A 91 -12.42 -6.52 7.89
C ASP A 91 -12.16 -7.91 8.49
N SER A 92 -11.24 -8.67 7.91
CA SER A 92 -10.91 -10.02 8.36
C SER A 92 -9.46 -10.39 8.07
N MET A 93 -8.94 -11.38 8.80
CA MET A 93 -7.60 -11.92 8.55
C MET A 93 -7.54 -12.58 7.17
N GLU A 94 -8.59 -13.31 6.79
CA GLU A 94 -8.69 -13.98 5.49
C GLU A 94 -8.63 -12.98 4.34
N SER A 95 -9.36 -11.86 4.42
CA SER A 95 -9.30 -10.81 3.39
C SER A 95 -7.90 -10.20 3.28
N CYS A 96 -7.25 -9.97 4.41
CA CYS A 96 -5.88 -9.44 4.43
C CYS A 96 -4.89 -10.43 3.79
N GLU A 97 -4.95 -11.71 4.17
CA GLU A 97 -4.08 -12.75 3.64
C GLU A 97 -4.33 -13.04 2.16
N HIS A 98 -5.59 -12.95 1.72
CA HIS A 98 -5.96 -13.05 0.31
C HIS A 98 -5.34 -11.90 -0.48
N GLN A 99 -5.41 -10.67 0.03
CA GLN A 99 -4.79 -9.50 -0.60
C GLN A 99 -3.26 -9.65 -0.70
N LEU A 100 -2.59 -10.13 0.34
CA LEU A 100 -1.14 -10.43 0.27
C LEU A 100 -0.83 -11.49 -0.79
N SER A 101 -1.66 -12.53 -0.89
CA SER A 101 -1.47 -13.61 -1.87
C SER A 101 -1.64 -13.09 -3.30
N LYS A 102 -2.62 -12.21 -3.52
CA LYS A 102 -2.87 -11.57 -4.81
C LYS A 102 -1.67 -10.72 -5.25
N ILE A 103 -1.18 -9.83 -4.37
CA ILE A 103 -0.01 -8.99 -4.67
C ILE A 103 1.21 -9.86 -4.97
N ALA A 104 1.45 -10.91 -4.17
CA ALA A 104 2.57 -11.82 -4.39
C ALA A 104 2.48 -12.51 -5.77
N ALA A 105 1.29 -12.98 -6.15
CA ALA A 105 1.06 -13.60 -7.46
C ALA A 105 1.27 -12.61 -8.62
N GLU A 106 0.79 -11.38 -8.49
CA GLU A 106 0.94 -10.33 -9.51
C GLU A 106 2.41 -9.93 -9.71
N VAL A 107 3.17 -9.75 -8.62
CA VAL A 107 4.61 -9.48 -8.68
C VAL A 107 5.38 -10.69 -9.23
N GLN A 108 4.94 -11.91 -8.90
CA GLN A 108 5.52 -13.13 -9.47
C GLN A 108 5.25 -13.24 -10.98
N ALA A 109 4.08 -12.77 -11.43
CA ALA A 109 3.67 -12.77 -12.82
C ALA A 109 4.35 -11.68 -13.66
N GLY A 110 5.06 -10.74 -13.04
CA GLY A 110 5.85 -9.74 -13.74
C GLY A 110 5.55 -8.29 -13.37
N ALA A 111 4.66 -8.01 -12.42
CA ALA A 111 4.39 -6.63 -12.02
C ALA A 111 5.67 -5.94 -11.50
N GLU A 112 5.87 -4.70 -11.94
CA GLU A 112 7.07 -3.90 -11.68
C GLU A 112 6.79 -2.79 -10.67
N VAL A 113 5.51 -2.42 -10.48
CA VAL A 113 5.10 -1.37 -9.55
C VAL A 113 3.96 -1.86 -8.67
N LEU A 114 4.09 -1.65 -7.37
CA LEU A 114 2.98 -1.74 -6.42
C LEU A 114 2.53 -0.33 -6.03
N ARG A 115 1.28 -0.01 -6.37
CA ARG A 115 0.62 1.23 -5.99
C ARG A 115 -0.19 1.00 -4.70
N ILE A 116 0.07 1.83 -3.70
CA ILE A 116 -0.57 1.81 -2.38
C ILE A 116 -1.38 3.09 -2.23
N GLU A 117 -2.67 2.94 -2.01
CA GLU A 117 -3.62 4.04 -1.85
C GLU A 117 -3.95 4.21 -0.37
N VAL A 118 -3.78 5.42 0.16
CA VAL A 118 -4.27 5.80 1.48
C VAL A 118 -5.60 6.51 1.28
N ARG A 119 -6.68 5.92 1.79
CA ARG A 119 -8.05 6.45 1.63
C ARG A 119 -8.45 7.29 2.85
N SER A 120 -9.43 8.17 2.68
CA SER A 120 -9.94 9.05 3.74
C SER A 120 -10.61 8.33 4.89
N ASP A 121 -11.00 7.06 4.71
CA ASP A 121 -11.47 6.17 5.78
C ASP A 121 -10.31 5.48 6.53
N HIS A 122 -9.07 5.89 6.26
CA HIS A 122 -7.83 5.32 6.78
C HIS A 122 -7.58 3.85 6.39
N THR A 123 -8.31 3.32 5.40
CA THR A 123 -8.01 2.01 4.80
C THR A 123 -6.92 2.11 3.73
N LEU A 124 -6.32 0.98 3.40
CA LEU A 124 -5.25 0.89 2.40
C LEU A 124 -5.74 0.11 1.16
N GLY A 125 -5.65 0.73 0.00
CA GLY A 125 -5.87 0.11 -1.31
C GLY A 125 -4.56 -0.35 -1.95
N PHE A 126 -4.61 -1.40 -2.76
CA PHE A 126 -3.44 -1.95 -3.45
C PHE A 126 -3.78 -2.28 -4.90
N SER A 127 -2.91 -1.88 -5.83
CA SER A 127 -2.96 -2.29 -7.23
C SER A 127 -1.54 -2.49 -7.76
N THR A 128 -1.36 -3.46 -8.66
CA THR A 128 -0.07 -3.72 -9.32
C THR A 128 -0.12 -3.35 -10.80
N HIS A 129 0.99 -2.87 -11.34
CA HIS A 129 1.17 -2.51 -12.74
C HIS A 129 2.48 -3.09 -13.29
#